data_AF-A0A7V4PQB7-F1
#
_entry.id   AF-A0A7V4PQB7-F1
#
_cell.length_a   1.000
_cell.length_b   1.000
_cell.length_c   1.000
_cell.angle_alpha   90.00
_cell.angle_beta   90.00
_cell.angle_gamma   90.00
#
_symmetry.space_group_name_H-M   'P 1'
#
loop_
_entity.id
_entity.type
_entity.pdbx_description
1 polymer ?
#
loop_
_entity_poly.entity_id
_entity_poly.type
_entity_poly.pdbx_seq_one_letter_code
_entity_poly.pdbx_strand_id
1 'polypeptide(L)'
;EKHEVGVATGLAWTSTGGEVLYVESSLSKGRGNLTLTGQLGDVMKESAQAAVSYARAYAKKLGIEEDFYQKLDIHIHVPAGAIPKDGPSAGITMAAALISALTRRPVSRDVAMTGEITLRGRVLPVGGLKEKCLAAFRAGIMTVVLPDRNQKDLDDIPKQLRRKLRLLPVKNMSDVLKAALLDRSRKESSEALSTRRSKTGKRGQRKHRAKPLEKLRREKVVPLRARLP
;
A
#
# COMPACT_ATOMS: atom_id res chain seq x y z
N GLU A 1 0.07 -5.14 -7.36
CA GLU A 1 0.32 -5.54 -5.96
C GLU A 1 -0.98 -5.67 -5.14
N LYS A 2 -0.85 -5.79 -3.81
CA LYS A 2 -1.92 -6.00 -2.83
C LYS A 2 -1.90 -4.85 -1.81
N HIS A 3 -2.97 -4.69 -1.03
CA HIS A 3 -3.00 -3.76 0.11
C HIS A 3 -2.16 -4.33 1.25
N GLU A 4 -1.36 -3.50 1.91
CA GLU A 4 -0.35 -3.96 2.88
C GLU A 4 -0.49 -3.25 4.23
N VAL A 5 -0.14 -3.98 5.28
CA VAL A 5 -0.11 -3.46 6.65
C VAL A 5 1.26 -2.83 6.87
N GLY A 6 1.28 -1.61 7.41
CA GLY A 6 2.52 -0.89 7.68
C GLY A 6 3.11 -0.17 6.47
N VAL A 7 2.48 -0.22 5.30
CA VAL A 7 2.99 0.44 4.08
C VAL A 7 2.00 1.49 3.61
N ALA A 8 2.41 2.76 3.53
CA ALA A 8 1.57 3.85 3.03
C ALA A 8 2.24 4.58 1.86
N THR A 9 1.43 5.03 0.91
CA THR A 9 1.93 5.76 -0.26
C THR A 9 1.86 7.27 -0.04
N GLY A 10 3.01 7.93 -0.06
CA GLY A 10 3.18 9.36 0.08
C GLY A 10 3.52 10.04 -1.24
N LEU A 11 3.30 11.35 -1.29
CA LEU A 11 3.75 12.21 -2.39
C LEU A 11 4.75 13.24 -1.86
N ALA A 12 5.95 13.22 -2.42
CA ALA A 12 6.99 14.18 -2.14
C ALA A 12 7.25 15.08 -3.35
N TRP A 13 7.96 16.15 -3.08
CA TRP A 13 8.48 17.05 -4.09
C TRP A 13 10.00 17.07 -3.98
N THR A 14 10.68 16.91 -5.09
CA THR A 14 12.14 16.99 -5.24
C THR A 14 12.48 18.08 -6.26
N SER A 15 13.76 18.42 -6.37
CA SER A 15 14.24 19.38 -7.36
C SER A 15 13.96 18.98 -8.82
N THR A 16 13.72 17.69 -9.08
CA THR A 16 13.42 17.14 -10.42
C THR A 16 11.92 16.92 -10.66
N GLY A 17 11.08 17.19 -9.66
CA GLY A 17 9.62 17.12 -9.77
C GLY A 17 8.96 16.35 -8.62
N GLY A 18 7.73 15.91 -8.85
CA GLY A 18 6.98 15.13 -7.87
C GLY A 18 7.38 13.66 -7.92
N GLU A 19 7.45 13.02 -6.75
CA GLU A 19 7.80 11.61 -6.62
C GLU A 19 6.81 10.89 -5.69
N VAL A 20 6.53 9.62 -6.02
CA VAL A 20 5.79 8.72 -5.15
C VAL A 20 6.76 8.05 -4.19
N LEU A 21 6.51 8.18 -2.89
CA LEU A 21 7.28 7.52 -1.86
C LEU A 21 6.45 6.40 -1.21
N TYR A 22 7.11 5.30 -0.89
CA TYR A 22 6.52 4.25 -0.06
C TYR A 22 7.11 4.38 1.33
N VAL A 23 6.26 4.53 2.34
CA VAL A 23 6.69 4.60 3.73
C VAL A 23 6.33 3.29 4.39
N GLU A 24 7.33 2.59 4.88
CA GLU A 24 7.22 1.31 5.56
C GLU A 24 7.39 1.50 7.06
N SER A 25 6.52 0.90 7.86
CA SER A 25 6.59 0.86 9.31
C SER A 25 6.53 -0.58 9.79
N SER A 26 7.60 -0.99 10.47
CA SER A 26 7.73 -2.31 11.09
C SER A 26 7.73 -2.19 12.61
N LEU A 27 7.18 -3.21 13.27
CA LEU A 27 7.09 -3.30 14.73
C LEU A 27 7.76 -4.61 15.18
N SER A 28 8.68 -4.50 16.13
CA SER A 28 9.34 -5.64 16.78
C SER A 28 9.24 -5.53 18.29
N LYS A 29 9.27 -6.65 19.01
CA LYS A 29 9.39 -6.60 20.48
C LYS A 29 10.70 -5.91 20.86
N GLY A 30 10.64 -4.97 21.79
CA GLY A 30 11.77 -4.13 22.13
C GLY A 30 11.52 -3.28 23.37
N ARG A 31 12.19 -2.12 23.44
CA ARG A 31 12.20 -1.22 24.59
C ARG A 31 11.66 0.18 24.28
N GLY A 32 11.06 0.37 23.10
CA GLY A 32 10.52 1.67 22.68
C GLY A 32 11.44 2.46 21.74
N ASN A 33 12.42 1.80 21.11
CA ASN A 33 13.35 2.48 20.21
C ASN A 33 12.64 2.93 18.92
N LEU A 34 13.00 4.11 18.43
CA LEU A 34 12.60 4.60 17.11
C LEU A 34 13.81 4.59 16.16
N THR A 35 13.73 3.76 15.12
CA THR A 35 14.74 3.72 14.05
C THR A 35 14.17 4.34 12.78
N LEU A 36 14.91 5.28 12.21
CA LEU A 36 14.53 6.00 10.99
C LEU A 36 15.61 5.77 9.93
N THR A 37 15.21 5.29 8.74
CA THR A 37 16.15 4.96 7.65
C THR A 37 15.60 5.40 6.30
N GLY A 38 16.47 5.54 5.29
CA GLY A 38 16.06 5.99 3.94
C GLY A 38 16.64 7.33 3.49
N GLN A 39 17.75 7.76 4.09
CA GLN A 39 18.36 9.09 3.91
C GLN A 39 17.36 10.23 4.18
N LEU A 40 16.76 10.20 5.36
CA LEU A 40 15.84 11.25 5.81
C LEU A 40 16.66 12.46 6.30
N GLY A 41 16.31 13.65 5.84
CA GLY A 41 16.75 14.92 6.41
C GLY A 41 16.07 15.19 7.76
N ASP A 42 16.50 16.24 8.44
CA ASP A 42 16.11 16.48 9.84
C ASP A 42 14.62 16.87 9.96
N VAL A 43 14.07 17.62 9.00
CA VAL A 43 12.65 17.99 8.98
C VAL A 43 11.76 16.75 8.80
N MET A 44 12.20 15.80 7.96
CA MET A 44 11.48 14.55 7.78
C MET A 44 11.60 13.63 9.01
N LYS A 45 12.73 13.63 9.72
CA LYS A 45 12.87 12.92 11.01
C LYS A 45 11.94 13.49 12.08
N GLU A 46 11.86 14.82 12.20
CA GLU A 46 10.91 15.47 13.11
C GLU A 46 9.45 15.11 12.78
N SER A 47 9.12 15.05 11.49
CA SER A 47 7.81 14.60 11.03
C SER A 47 7.49 13.15 11.43
N ALA A 48 8.50 12.28 11.42
CA ALA A 48 8.36 10.91 11.91
C ALA A 48 8.11 10.86 13.43
N GLN A 49 8.83 11.70 14.20
CA GLN A 49 8.63 11.82 15.65
C GLN A 49 7.25 12.39 15.99
N ALA A 50 6.76 13.35 15.22
CA ALA A 50 5.41 13.90 15.36
C ALA A 50 4.34 12.83 15.07
N ALA A 51 4.55 11.99 14.06
CA ALA A 51 3.67 10.86 13.76
C ALA A 51 3.61 9.83 14.92
N VAL A 52 4.75 9.46 15.50
CA VAL A 52 4.81 8.57 16.69
C VAL A 52 4.12 9.21 17.88
N SER A 53 4.37 10.49 18.12
CA SER A 53 3.76 11.25 19.21
C SER A 53 2.23 11.33 19.07
N TYR A 54 1.73 11.53 17.84
CA TYR A 54 0.30 11.46 17.55
C TYR A 54 -0.27 10.07 17.83
N ALA A 55 0.36 8.99 17.33
CA ALA A 55 -0.10 7.63 17.57
C ALA A 55 -0.17 7.31 19.08
N ARG A 56 0.80 7.78 19.87
CA ARG A 56 0.81 7.65 21.33
C ARG A 56 -0.31 8.44 21.99
N ALA A 57 -0.45 9.72 21.67
CA ALA A 57 -1.46 10.59 22.30
C ALA A 57 -2.92 10.16 22.00
N TYR A 58 -3.13 9.46 20.87
CA TYR A 58 -4.45 9.02 20.43
C TYR A 58 -4.64 7.49 20.49
N ALA A 59 -3.74 6.75 21.14
CA ALA A 59 -3.72 5.29 21.16
C ALA A 59 -5.09 4.68 21.51
N LYS A 60 -5.69 5.14 22.61
CA LYS A 60 -7.03 4.71 23.06
C LYS A 60 -8.11 4.89 21.99
N LYS A 61 -8.15 6.04 21.34
CA LYS A 61 -9.15 6.36 20.30
C LYS A 61 -8.93 5.55 19.02
N LEU A 62 -7.69 5.15 18.77
CA LEU A 62 -7.28 4.37 17.61
C LEU A 62 -7.40 2.86 17.83
N GLY A 63 -7.71 2.40 19.05
CA GLY A 63 -7.74 0.98 19.41
C GLY A 63 -6.35 0.35 19.46
N ILE A 64 -5.34 1.15 19.82
CA ILE A 64 -3.94 0.73 19.99
C ILE A 64 -3.69 0.53 21.49
N GLU A 65 -2.90 -0.48 21.84
CA GLU A 65 -2.46 -0.73 23.23
C GLU A 65 -1.70 0.51 23.77
N GLU A 66 -2.13 1.09 24.88
CA GLU A 66 -1.62 2.41 25.32
C GLU A 66 -0.11 2.41 25.66
N ASP A 67 0.45 1.27 26.02
CA ASP A 67 1.86 1.10 26.40
C ASP A 67 2.74 0.51 25.28
N PHE A 68 2.26 0.49 24.03
CA PHE A 68 3.01 -0.04 22.88
C PHE A 68 4.42 0.57 22.77
N TYR A 69 4.55 1.85 23.09
CA TYR A 69 5.80 2.62 22.98
C TYR A 69 6.87 2.19 24.00
N GLN A 70 6.54 1.33 24.97
CA GLN A 70 7.49 0.77 25.93
C GLN A 70 7.89 -0.67 25.55
N LYS A 71 6.99 -1.38 24.84
CA LYS A 71 7.12 -2.81 24.52
C LYS A 71 7.60 -3.08 23.10
N LEU A 72 7.42 -2.11 22.20
CA LEU A 72 7.70 -2.26 20.78
C LEU A 72 8.76 -1.27 20.33
N ASP A 73 9.72 -1.78 19.59
CA ASP A 73 10.59 -0.95 18.76
C ASP A 73 9.89 -0.68 17.42
N ILE A 74 10.01 0.56 16.94
CA ILE A 74 9.39 1.07 15.73
C ILE A 74 10.49 1.37 14.73
N HIS A 75 10.41 0.79 13.54
CA HIS A 75 11.29 1.12 12.43
C HIS A 75 10.47 1.74 11.31
N ILE A 76 10.73 3.00 10.99
CA ILE A 76 10.19 3.67 9.80
C ILE A 76 11.29 3.71 8.73
N HIS A 77 10.99 3.12 7.58
CA HIS A 77 11.86 3.06 6.43
C HIS A 77 11.21 3.75 5.23
N VAL A 78 11.98 4.57 4.53
CA VAL A 78 11.57 5.15 3.25
C VAL A 78 12.58 4.69 2.19
N PRO A 79 12.23 3.72 1.32
CA PRO A 79 13.15 3.16 0.32
C PRO A 79 13.73 4.19 -0.66
N ALA A 80 14.60 3.71 -1.55
CA ALA A 80 15.51 4.53 -2.37
C ALA A 80 16.51 5.33 -1.49
N GLY A 81 17.21 4.62 -0.61
CA GLY A 81 18.12 5.20 0.38
C GLY A 81 19.41 5.81 -0.18
N ALA A 82 19.50 6.08 -1.49
CA ALA A 82 20.58 6.85 -2.12
C ALA A 82 20.16 8.28 -2.48
N ILE A 83 18.84 8.57 -2.40
CA ILE A 83 18.26 9.88 -2.73
C ILE A 83 17.83 10.52 -1.41
N PRO A 84 18.42 11.67 -1.03
CA PRO A 84 18.01 12.42 0.15
C PRO A 84 16.54 12.82 0.07
N LYS A 85 15.82 12.63 1.17
CA LYS A 85 14.40 13.00 1.29
C LYS A 85 14.23 13.91 2.49
N ASP A 86 13.74 15.11 2.24
CA ASP A 86 13.50 16.07 3.32
C ASP A 86 12.22 16.86 3.12
N GLY A 87 11.76 17.47 4.21
CA GLY A 87 10.54 18.27 4.27
C GLY A 87 9.36 17.58 4.95
N PRO A 88 8.35 18.37 5.39
CA PRO A 88 7.34 17.88 6.31
C PRO A 88 6.17 17.12 5.63
N SER A 89 6.15 17.11 4.30
CA SER A 89 4.97 16.72 3.52
C SER A 89 4.59 15.23 3.56
N ALA A 90 5.42 14.39 4.18
CA ALA A 90 5.16 12.98 4.40
C ALA A 90 4.69 12.65 5.83
N GLY A 91 4.45 13.66 6.67
CA GLY A 91 4.05 13.47 8.08
C GLY A 91 2.78 12.61 8.23
N ILE A 92 1.73 12.91 7.46
CA ILE A 92 0.50 12.09 7.49
C ILE A 92 0.72 10.68 6.94
N THR A 93 1.65 10.51 5.99
CA THR A 93 1.99 9.20 5.41
C THR A 93 2.68 8.32 6.44
N MET A 94 3.65 8.87 7.18
CA MET A 94 4.33 8.18 8.27
C MET A 94 3.36 7.80 9.38
N ALA A 95 2.44 8.70 9.76
CA ALA A 95 1.40 8.39 10.73
C ALA A 95 0.45 7.28 10.23
N ALA A 96 0.04 7.30 8.96
CA ALA A 96 -0.81 6.26 8.39
C ALA A 96 -0.13 4.88 8.35
N ALA A 97 1.14 4.82 7.94
CA ALA A 97 1.94 3.59 7.95
C ALA A 97 2.09 3.01 9.36
N LEU A 98 2.47 3.85 10.33
CA LEU A 98 2.63 3.44 11.73
C LEU A 98 1.31 2.95 12.35
N ILE A 99 0.23 3.71 12.18
CA ILE A 99 -1.08 3.35 12.72
C ILE A 99 -1.62 2.09 12.03
N SER A 100 -1.34 1.91 10.74
CA SER A 100 -1.63 0.67 10.02
C SER A 100 -0.93 -0.53 10.68
N ALA A 101 0.37 -0.42 10.96
CA ALA A 101 1.14 -1.48 11.62
C ALA A 101 0.61 -1.79 13.03
N LEU A 102 0.33 -0.77 13.84
CA LEU A 102 -0.18 -0.90 15.21
C LEU A 102 -1.58 -1.51 15.26
N THR A 103 -2.47 -1.12 14.34
CA THR A 103 -3.87 -1.58 14.32
C THR A 103 -4.08 -2.85 13.50
N ARG A 104 -3.06 -3.30 12.77
CA ARG A 104 -3.10 -4.40 11.79
C ARG A 104 -4.16 -4.19 10.69
N ARG A 105 -4.37 -2.94 10.28
CA ARG A 105 -5.30 -2.55 9.21
C ARG A 105 -4.52 -2.16 7.97
N PRO A 106 -4.72 -2.78 6.81
CA PRO A 106 -3.92 -2.46 5.63
C PRO A 106 -4.26 -1.06 5.10
N VAL A 107 -3.27 -0.37 4.57
CA VAL A 107 -3.47 0.88 3.84
C VAL A 107 -3.82 0.56 2.39
N SER A 108 -4.76 1.31 1.82
CA SER A 108 -5.10 1.19 0.41
C SER A 108 -3.98 1.75 -0.47
N ARG A 109 -3.31 0.89 -1.24
CA ARG A 109 -2.36 1.28 -2.31
C ARG A 109 -2.96 2.19 -3.40
N ASP A 110 -4.28 2.23 -3.52
CA ASP A 110 -4.97 3.07 -4.51
C ASP A 110 -5.10 4.53 -4.03
N VAL A 111 -4.54 4.83 -2.85
CA VAL A 111 -4.55 6.14 -2.20
C VAL A 111 -3.11 6.60 -1.96
N ALA A 112 -2.75 7.72 -2.56
CA ALA A 112 -1.56 8.48 -2.19
C ALA A 112 -1.94 9.67 -1.30
N MET A 113 -1.05 10.10 -0.43
CA MET A 113 -1.32 11.21 0.48
C MET A 113 -0.15 12.18 0.63
N THR A 114 -0.46 13.44 0.90
CA THR A 114 0.54 14.48 1.21
C THR A 114 -0.03 15.42 2.26
N GLY A 115 0.82 15.87 3.17
CA GLY A 115 0.41 16.74 4.26
C GLY A 115 1.37 16.67 5.42
N GLU A 116 1.61 17.82 6.02
CA GLU A 116 2.31 17.90 7.29
C GLU A 116 1.35 17.57 8.44
N ILE A 117 1.84 16.84 9.43
CA ILE A 117 1.07 16.47 10.63
C ILE A 117 1.52 17.31 11.82
N THR A 118 0.55 17.79 12.60
CA THR A 118 0.82 18.39 13.91
C THR A 118 0.61 17.37 15.03
N LEU A 119 1.19 17.61 16.21
CA LEU A 119 0.94 16.79 17.41
C LEU A 119 -0.54 16.73 17.80
N ARG A 120 -1.34 17.73 17.42
CA ARG A 120 -2.79 17.79 17.65
C ARG A 120 -3.61 17.08 16.56
N GLY A 121 -2.95 16.49 15.57
CA GLY A 121 -3.59 15.76 14.48
C GLY A 121 -4.16 16.63 13.37
N ARG A 122 -3.89 17.94 13.33
CA ARG A 122 -4.23 18.78 12.17
C ARG A 122 -3.31 18.45 11.00
N VAL A 123 -3.86 18.54 9.79
CA VAL A 123 -3.13 18.41 8.52
C VAL A 123 -2.85 19.80 7.96
N LEU A 124 -1.58 20.13 7.79
CA LEU A 124 -1.10 21.43 7.32
C LEU A 124 -0.80 21.42 5.82
N PRO A 125 -0.94 22.58 5.14
CA PRO A 125 -0.74 22.68 3.71
C PRO A 125 0.70 22.41 3.31
N VAL A 126 0.89 21.95 2.07
CA VAL A 126 2.20 21.61 1.49
C VAL A 126 2.37 22.26 0.12
N GLY A 127 3.62 22.46 -0.29
CA GLY A 127 3.96 22.93 -1.64
C GLY A 127 3.97 21.81 -2.70
N GLY A 128 4.09 22.22 -3.97
CA GLY A 128 4.33 21.33 -5.12
C GLY A 128 3.15 20.41 -5.47
N LEU A 129 1.90 20.85 -5.25
CA LEU A 129 0.73 20.00 -5.38
C LEU A 129 0.51 19.52 -6.82
N LYS A 130 0.78 20.36 -7.82
CA LYS A 130 0.71 20.02 -9.24
C LYS A 130 1.65 18.86 -9.58
N GLU A 131 2.91 18.97 -9.19
CA GLU A 131 3.93 17.95 -9.45
C GLU A 131 3.61 16.65 -8.72
N LYS A 132 3.16 16.74 -7.46
CA LYS A 132 2.72 15.58 -6.65
C LYS A 132 1.53 14.85 -7.27
N CYS A 133 0.52 15.58 -7.73
CA CYS A 133 -0.64 14.99 -8.41
C CYS A 133 -0.25 14.32 -9.74
N LEU A 134 0.67 14.93 -10.48
CA LEU A 134 1.19 14.34 -11.71
C LEU A 134 1.96 13.04 -11.44
N ALA A 135 2.76 13.01 -10.37
CA ALA A 135 3.48 11.81 -9.93
C ALA A 135 2.52 10.67 -9.54
N ALA A 136 1.48 10.98 -8.75
CA ALA A 136 0.43 10.02 -8.40
C ALA A 136 -0.23 9.43 -9.65
N PHE A 137 -0.63 10.29 -10.59
CA PHE A 137 -1.25 9.87 -11.84
C PHE A 137 -0.35 9.00 -12.70
N ARG A 138 0.95 9.34 -12.82
CA ARG A 138 1.95 8.54 -13.55
C ARG A 138 2.16 7.16 -12.91
N ALA A 139 2.07 7.07 -11.59
CA ALA A 139 2.13 5.81 -10.87
C ALA A 139 0.80 5.01 -10.90
N GLY A 140 -0.21 5.49 -11.63
CA GLY A 140 -1.53 4.84 -11.71
C GLY A 140 -2.41 5.03 -10.48
N ILE A 141 -2.03 5.91 -9.55
CA ILE A 141 -2.76 6.18 -8.32
C ILE A 141 -3.76 7.30 -8.56
N MET A 142 -5.04 6.95 -8.54
CA MET A 142 -6.12 7.87 -8.91
C MET A 142 -6.73 8.60 -7.71
N THR A 143 -6.48 8.17 -6.46
CA THR A 143 -6.98 8.89 -5.27
C THR A 143 -5.84 9.61 -4.57
N VAL A 144 -5.99 10.91 -4.33
CA VAL A 144 -5.00 11.72 -3.61
C VAL A 144 -5.66 12.39 -2.41
N VAL A 145 -5.16 12.07 -1.21
CA VAL A 145 -5.51 12.75 0.04
C VAL A 145 -4.58 13.96 0.20
N LEU A 146 -5.17 15.14 0.41
CA LEU A 146 -4.43 16.40 0.47
C LEU A 146 -5.02 17.35 1.52
N PRO A 147 -4.24 18.31 2.04
CA PRO A 147 -4.70 19.22 3.09
C PRO A 147 -5.84 20.11 2.59
N ASP A 148 -6.89 20.29 3.40
CA ASP A 148 -8.06 21.13 3.06
C ASP A 148 -7.68 22.55 2.62
N ARG A 149 -6.62 23.10 3.24
CA ARG A 149 -6.09 24.43 2.93
C ARG A 149 -5.39 24.53 1.57
N ASN A 150 -5.04 23.41 0.95
CA ASN A 150 -4.49 23.36 -0.40
C ASN A 150 -5.57 23.39 -1.49
N GLN A 151 -6.87 23.45 -1.15
CA GLN A 151 -7.94 23.54 -2.16
C GLN A 151 -7.78 24.76 -3.08
N LYS A 152 -7.23 25.87 -2.57
CA LYS A 152 -6.91 27.08 -3.35
C LYS A 152 -5.83 26.84 -4.41
N ASP A 153 -4.94 25.88 -4.19
CA ASP A 153 -3.82 25.56 -5.09
C ASP A 153 -4.24 24.53 -6.16
N LEU A 154 -5.50 24.05 -6.10
CA LEU A 154 -6.01 23.12 -7.11
C LEU A 154 -6.05 23.75 -8.50
N ASP A 155 -6.19 25.07 -8.58
CA ASP A 155 -6.26 25.79 -9.85
C ASP A 155 -4.98 25.69 -10.69
N ASP A 156 -3.84 25.46 -10.04
CA ASP A 156 -2.55 25.22 -10.70
C ASP A 156 -2.46 23.83 -11.34
N ILE A 157 -3.35 22.91 -10.97
CA ILE A 157 -3.41 21.56 -11.53
C ILE A 157 -4.19 21.60 -12.85
N PRO A 158 -3.60 21.13 -13.97
CA PRO A 158 -4.27 21.09 -15.27
C PRO A 158 -5.65 20.42 -15.19
N LYS A 159 -6.68 21.05 -15.78
CA LYS A 159 -8.08 20.57 -15.73
C LYS A 159 -8.22 19.10 -16.15
N GLN A 160 -7.46 18.67 -17.15
CA GLN A 160 -7.46 17.28 -17.63
C GLN A 160 -6.96 16.29 -16.57
N LEU A 161 -5.95 16.67 -15.78
CA LEU A 161 -5.42 15.86 -14.68
C LEU A 161 -6.40 15.85 -13.50
N ARG A 162 -6.93 17.03 -13.12
CA ARG A 162 -7.88 17.17 -12.02
C ARG A 162 -9.14 16.33 -12.21
N ARG A 163 -9.63 16.18 -13.46
CA ARG A 163 -10.79 15.33 -13.79
C ARG A 163 -10.54 13.83 -13.67
N LYS A 164 -9.27 13.39 -13.78
CA LYS A 164 -8.89 11.98 -13.69
C LYS A 164 -8.58 11.55 -12.26
N LEU A 165 -8.21 12.50 -11.41
CA LEU A 165 -7.89 12.25 -10.01
C LEU A 165 -9.10 12.48 -9.11
N ARG A 166 -9.31 11.57 -8.17
CA ARG A 166 -10.18 11.77 -7.01
C ARG A 166 -9.38 12.45 -5.91
N LEU A 167 -9.54 13.76 -5.78
CA LEU A 167 -8.90 14.57 -4.76
C LEU A 167 -9.76 14.59 -3.48
N LEU A 168 -9.16 14.26 -2.34
CA LEU A 168 -9.82 14.17 -1.04
C LEU A 168 -9.21 15.19 -0.06
N PRO A 169 -9.82 16.39 0.08
CA PRO A 169 -9.38 17.38 1.06
C PRO A 169 -9.62 16.89 2.49
N VAL A 170 -8.62 17.01 3.35
CA VAL A 170 -8.68 16.57 4.75
C VAL A 170 -8.20 17.65 5.73
N LYS A 171 -8.83 17.70 6.91
CA LYS A 171 -8.47 18.66 7.96
C LYS A 171 -7.64 18.03 9.06
N ASN A 172 -7.91 16.77 9.38
CA ASN A 172 -7.28 16.07 10.48
C ASN A 172 -6.84 14.65 10.10
N MET A 173 -5.91 14.11 10.89
CA MET A 173 -5.37 12.77 10.71
C MET A 173 -6.46 11.68 10.80
N SER A 174 -7.53 11.91 11.56
CA SER A 174 -8.70 11.02 11.56
C SER A 174 -9.34 10.88 10.17
N ASP A 175 -9.34 11.93 9.36
CA ASP A 175 -9.94 11.93 8.03
C ASP A 175 -9.02 11.17 7.06
N VAL A 176 -7.70 11.37 7.21
CA VAL A 176 -6.67 10.61 6.48
C VAL A 176 -6.84 9.11 6.73
N LEU A 177 -6.94 8.69 8.00
CA LEU A 177 -7.07 7.28 8.36
C LEU A 177 -8.37 6.66 7.83
N LYS A 178 -9.48 7.42 7.83
CA LYS A 178 -10.76 6.96 7.23
C LYS A 178 -10.66 6.76 5.72
N ALA A 179 -9.92 7.62 5.03
CA ALA A 179 -9.73 7.51 3.58
C ALA A 179 -8.73 6.40 3.20
N ALA A 180 -7.70 6.18 4.02
CA ALA A 180 -6.56 5.34 3.68
C ALA A 180 -6.63 3.91 4.25
N LEU A 181 -7.13 3.71 5.48
CA LEU A 181 -7.15 2.38 6.10
C LEU A 181 -8.38 1.59 5.66
N LEU A 182 -8.16 0.33 5.31
CA LEU A 182 -9.22 -0.64 5.07
C LEU A 182 -9.65 -1.29 6.39
N ASP A 183 -10.93 -1.63 6.48
CA ASP A 183 -11.43 -2.40 7.61
C ASP A 183 -10.93 -3.84 7.57
N ARG A 184 -10.76 -4.44 8.76
CA ARG A 184 -10.28 -5.82 8.91
C ARG A 184 -11.10 -6.80 8.07
N SER A 185 -12.41 -6.59 7.93
CA SER A 185 -13.35 -7.45 7.17
C SER A 185 -13.21 -7.38 5.64
N ARG A 186 -12.65 -6.28 5.10
CA ARG A 186 -12.42 -6.17 3.64
C ARG A 186 -11.26 -7.06 3.17
N LYS A 187 -10.34 -7.40 4.07
CA LYS A 187 -9.21 -8.30 3.78
C LYS A 187 -9.71 -9.71 3.45
N GLU A 188 -10.60 -10.25 4.26
CA GLU A 188 -11.21 -11.57 4.06
C GLU A 188 -12.01 -11.64 2.75
N SER A 189 -12.80 -10.59 2.47
CA SER A 189 -13.60 -10.52 1.24
C SER A 189 -12.73 -10.52 -0.02
N SER A 190 -11.64 -9.72 -0.06
CA SER A 190 -10.79 -9.61 -1.26
C SER A 190 -9.88 -10.84 -1.46
N GLU A 191 -9.38 -11.45 -0.38
CA GLU A 191 -8.61 -12.70 -0.45
C GLU A 191 -9.50 -13.89 -0.82
N ALA A 192 -10.75 -13.95 -0.32
CA ALA A 192 -11.74 -14.94 -0.70
C ALA A 192 -12.17 -14.81 -2.17
N LEU A 193 -12.33 -13.59 -2.68
CA LEU A 193 -12.63 -13.32 -4.10
C LEU A 193 -11.46 -13.70 -5.03
N SER A 194 -10.22 -13.41 -4.61
CA SER A 194 -8.99 -13.77 -5.33
C SER A 194 -8.77 -15.29 -5.36
N THR A 195 -8.95 -15.98 -4.24
CA THR A 195 -8.85 -17.45 -4.17
C THR A 195 -9.99 -18.16 -4.91
N ARG A 196 -11.20 -17.58 -4.96
CA ARG A 196 -12.30 -18.11 -5.81
C ARG A 196 -12.00 -17.97 -7.30
N ARG A 197 -11.40 -16.86 -7.75
CA ARG A 197 -11.00 -16.66 -9.16
C ARG A 197 -9.83 -17.57 -9.57
N SER A 198 -8.86 -17.82 -8.70
CA SER A 198 -7.75 -18.74 -9.01
C SER A 198 -8.17 -20.22 -9.02
N LYS A 199 -9.14 -20.62 -8.18
CA LYS A 199 -9.72 -21.98 -8.19
C LYS A 199 -10.65 -22.24 -9.39
N THR A 200 -11.36 -21.23 -9.89
CA THR A 200 -12.20 -21.36 -11.10
C THR A 200 -11.36 -21.39 -12.38
N GLY A 201 -10.26 -20.65 -12.46
CA GLY A 201 -9.32 -20.71 -13.60
C GLY A 201 -8.59 -22.06 -13.75
N LYS A 202 -8.24 -22.73 -12.63
CA LYS A 202 -7.57 -24.04 -12.68
C LYS A 202 -8.51 -25.23 -13.00
N ARG A 203 -9.83 -25.07 -12.91
CA ARG A 203 -10.79 -26.12 -13.29
C ARG A 203 -11.04 -26.20 -14.82
N GLY A 204 -10.64 -25.18 -15.58
CA GLY A 204 -10.81 -25.12 -17.04
C GLY A 204 -9.73 -25.83 -17.88
N GLN A 205 -8.59 -26.23 -17.30
CA GLN A 205 -7.45 -26.80 -18.05
C GLN A 205 -7.17 -28.29 -17.79
N ARG A 206 -8.14 -29.04 -17.25
CA ARG A 206 -8.05 -30.52 -17.14
C ARG A 206 -9.09 -31.21 -18.03
N LYS A 207 -9.10 -30.89 -19.32
CA LYS A 207 -9.74 -31.73 -20.36
C LYS A 207 -8.88 -31.73 -21.61
N HIS A 208 -7.82 -32.54 -21.59
CA HIS A 208 -7.26 -33.25 -22.75
C HIS A 208 -6.12 -34.15 -22.23
N ARG A 209 -6.49 -35.28 -21.60
CA ARG A 209 -5.61 -36.44 -21.55
C ARG A 209 -6.16 -37.42 -22.58
N ALA A 210 -5.40 -37.62 -23.65
CA ALA A 210 -5.70 -38.60 -24.69
C ALA A 210 -5.84 -39.99 -24.07
N LYS A 211 -6.85 -40.75 -24.52
CA LYS A 211 -7.06 -42.16 -24.16
C LYS A 211 -6.20 -43.06 -25.06
N PRO A 212 -5.76 -44.24 -24.60
CA PRO A 212 -4.99 -45.18 -25.40
C PRO A 212 -5.86 -45.82 -26.49
N LEU A 213 -5.30 -45.99 -27.69
CA LEU A 213 -5.91 -46.74 -28.80
C LEU A 213 -5.61 -48.23 -28.62
N GLU A 214 -6.63 -49.01 -28.31
CA GLU A 214 -6.59 -50.47 -28.46
C GLU A 214 -7.98 -50.99 -28.87
N LYS A 215 -8.07 -51.54 -30.09
CA LYS A 215 -9.05 -52.52 -30.65
C LYS A 215 -8.89 -52.50 -32.19
N LEU A 216 -8.19 -53.44 -32.81
CA LEU A 216 -8.54 -54.85 -33.11
C LEU A 216 -9.72 -55.00 -34.09
N ARG A 217 -9.43 -55.43 -35.34
CA ARG A 217 -9.96 -56.67 -35.96
C ARG A 217 -9.62 -56.83 -37.47
N ARG A 218 -9.05 -58.02 -37.77
CA ARG A 218 -9.35 -59.01 -38.86
C ARG A 218 -9.16 -58.53 -40.31
N GLU A 219 -8.59 -59.27 -41.26
CA GLU A 219 -8.67 -60.69 -41.66
C GLU A 219 -7.34 -61.11 -42.34
N LYS A 220 -6.87 -62.36 -42.32
CA LYS A 220 -7.26 -63.42 -43.27
C LYS A 220 -6.78 -64.80 -42.78
N VAL A 221 -7.63 -65.78 -43.08
CA VAL A 221 -7.48 -67.23 -42.94
C VAL A 221 -6.59 -67.78 -44.07
N VAL A 222 -5.72 -68.77 -43.82
CA VAL A 222 -5.69 -70.15 -44.42
C VAL A 222 -4.67 -71.01 -43.61
N PRO A 223 -4.99 -72.28 -43.25
CA PRO A 223 -4.12 -73.18 -42.48
C PRO A 223 -3.39 -74.23 -43.36
N LEU A 224 -2.30 -74.85 -42.88
CA LEU A 224 -2.09 -76.32 -42.86
C LEU A 224 -0.72 -76.78 -42.29
N ARG A 225 -0.81 -77.79 -41.41
CA ARG A 225 0.09 -78.96 -41.17
C ARG A 225 1.44 -78.83 -40.44
N ALA A 226 1.40 -79.33 -39.20
CA ALA A 226 2.33 -80.17 -38.43
C ALA A 226 3.55 -80.83 -39.13
N ARG A 227 4.73 -80.75 -38.50
CA ARG A 227 5.40 -81.80 -37.67
C ARG A 227 6.82 -81.34 -37.26
N LEU A 228 7.24 -81.68 -36.04
CA LEU A 228 8.62 -81.63 -35.48
C LEU A 228 9.57 -82.62 -36.21
N PRO A 229 10.89 -82.62 -35.94
CA PRO A 229 11.68 -81.76 -35.03
C PRO A 229 12.57 -80.72 -35.72
#